data_AF-A0A1V4AU83-F1
#
_entry.id   AF-A0A1V4AU83-F1
#
_cell.length_a   1.000
_cell.length_b   1.000
_cell.length_c   1.000
_cell.angle_alpha   90.00
_cell.angle_beta   90.00
_cell.angle_gamma   90.00
#
_symmetry.space_group_name_H-M   'P 1'
#
loop_
_entity.id
_entity.type
_entity.pdbx_description
1 polymer ?
#
loop_
_entity_poly.entity_id
_entity_poly.type
_entity_poly.pdbx_seq_one_letter_code
_entity_poly.pdbx_strand_id
1 'polypeptide(L)'
;MVARERKGLFLSFCYQHKEFGFMHVRIQTWFPFQIQIYINGREWLCKRLDSKGIGYRRYDNGIIHVDDVKRAREIEKGFIHVNFAKAFDALARQINSIVPRIKKIFSRGYYWVPDQGEYATDVMFKDRQSLLEIYPELVEHALVNFNASDVMTFLGRKFTCCPRMLQ
;
A
#
# COMPACT_ATOMS: atom_id res chain seq x y z
N MET A 1 -11.75 27.28 0.81
CA MET A 1 -11.63 26.52 2.07
C MET A 1 -10.28 25.83 2.07
N VAL A 2 -9.37 26.17 2.99
CA VAL A 2 -8.02 25.56 3.06
C VAL A 2 -8.09 24.39 4.03
N ALA A 3 -7.78 23.18 3.56
CA ALA A 3 -7.63 22.03 4.44
C ALA A 3 -6.38 22.25 5.31
N ARG A 4 -6.56 22.33 6.64
CA ARG A 4 -5.44 22.42 7.60
C ARG A 4 -5.44 21.16 8.43
N GLU A 5 -4.31 20.45 8.45
CA GLU A 5 -4.17 19.25 9.27
C GLU A 5 -4.19 19.63 10.76
N ARG A 6 -5.14 19.07 11.51
CA ARG A 6 -5.28 19.27 12.96
C ARG A 6 -5.18 17.91 13.64
N LYS A 7 -4.34 17.80 14.67
CA LYS A 7 -4.17 16.55 15.44
C LYS A 7 -5.50 16.15 16.09
N GLY A 8 -5.86 14.87 16.00
CA GLY A 8 -6.97 14.26 16.76
C GLY A 8 -8.35 14.22 16.10
N LEU A 9 -8.47 14.48 14.79
CA LEU A 9 -9.78 14.55 14.15
C LEU A 9 -10.05 13.43 13.12
N PHE A 10 -9.11 12.49 12.94
CA PHE A 10 -9.26 11.39 11.99
C PHE A 10 -9.48 10.06 12.72
N LEU A 11 -10.34 9.22 12.15
CA LEU A 11 -10.52 7.83 12.58
C LEU A 11 -9.77 6.91 11.61
N SER A 12 -8.80 6.16 12.12
CA SER A 12 -7.94 5.25 11.32
C SER A 12 -8.33 3.81 11.57
N PHE A 13 -8.47 3.03 10.50
CA PHE A 13 -8.88 1.63 10.54
C PHE A 13 -8.00 0.79 9.62
N CYS A 14 -7.58 -0.37 10.12
CA CYS A 14 -7.12 -1.46 9.27
C CYS A 14 -8.34 -2.29 8.84
N TYR A 15 -8.40 -2.65 7.57
CA TYR A 15 -9.55 -3.32 6.97
C TYR A 15 -9.08 -4.48 6.10
N GLN A 16 -9.72 -5.65 6.27
CA GLN A 16 -9.47 -6.81 5.43
C GLN A 16 -10.51 -6.85 4.30
N HIS A 17 -10.19 -6.24 3.16
CA HIS A 17 -11.10 -6.18 2.04
C HIS A 17 -11.11 -7.49 1.24
N LYS A 18 -12.31 -7.94 0.85
CA LYS A 18 -12.48 -9.17 0.05
C LYS A 18 -11.68 -9.19 -1.25
N GLU A 19 -11.53 -8.03 -1.90
CA GLU A 19 -10.86 -7.92 -3.21
C GLU A 19 -9.47 -7.28 -3.15
N PHE A 20 -9.20 -6.43 -2.15
CA PHE A 20 -7.92 -5.69 -2.06
C PHE A 20 -7.00 -6.24 -0.97
N GLY A 21 -7.47 -7.22 -0.18
CA GLY A 21 -6.71 -7.75 0.94
C GLY A 21 -6.57 -6.73 2.06
N PHE A 22 -5.44 -6.80 2.77
CA PHE A 22 -5.16 -5.89 3.87
C PHE A 22 -5.00 -4.47 3.35
N MET A 23 -5.74 -3.54 3.94
CA MET A 23 -5.73 -2.14 3.56
C MET A 23 -5.93 -1.23 4.77
N HIS A 24 -5.61 0.04 4.62
CA HIS A 24 -5.82 1.05 5.65
C HIS A 24 -6.75 2.15 5.14
N VAL A 25 -7.62 2.64 6.02
CA VAL A 25 -8.55 3.72 5.70
C VAL A 25 -8.57 4.72 6.83
N ARG A 26 -8.51 6.01 6.48
CA ARG A 26 -8.57 7.12 7.43
C ARG A 26 -9.74 8.04 7.08
N ILE A 27 -10.65 8.22 8.02
CA ILE A 27 -11.88 9.00 7.84
C ILE A 27 -11.74 10.32 8.58
N GLN A 28 -11.93 11.41 7.86
CA GLN A 28 -12.02 12.76 8.42
C GLN A 28 -13.38 12.97 9.08
N THR A 29 -13.41 13.36 10.36
CA THR A 29 -14.67 13.57 11.12
C THR A 29 -15.28 14.96 10.98
N TRP A 30 -14.65 15.85 10.22
CA TRP A 30 -15.13 17.21 9.98
C TRP A 30 -15.28 17.47 8.49
N PHE A 31 -16.17 18.41 8.12
CA PHE A 31 -16.39 18.80 6.73
C PHE A 31 -15.06 19.18 6.02
N PRO A 32 -14.78 18.68 4.79
CA PRO A 32 -15.68 17.96 3.87
C PRO A 32 -15.75 16.44 4.07
N PHE A 33 -15.33 15.92 5.21
CA PHE A 33 -15.41 14.50 5.60
C PHE A 33 -14.66 13.57 4.63
N GLN A 34 -13.45 13.95 4.19
CA GLN A 34 -12.65 13.14 3.27
C GLN A 34 -12.34 11.73 3.82
N ILE A 35 -12.30 10.73 2.95
CA ILE A 35 -11.79 9.38 3.23
C ILE A 35 -10.46 9.21 2.50
N GLN A 36 -9.40 8.95 3.23
CA GLN A 36 -8.09 8.58 2.70
C GLN A 36 -8.00 7.06 2.66
N ILE A 37 -7.74 6.51 1.47
CA ILE A 37 -7.68 5.08 1.23
C ILE A 37 -6.24 4.69 0.90
N TYR A 38 -5.76 3.64 1.54
CA TYR A 38 -4.43 3.07 1.33
C TYR A 38 -4.60 1.64 0.83
N ILE A 39 -4.09 1.33 -0.36
CA ILE A 39 -4.15 -0.02 -0.94
C ILE A 39 -2.74 -0.54 -1.25
N ASN A 40 -2.60 -1.86 -1.20
CA ASN A 40 -1.37 -2.56 -1.54
C ASN A 40 -1.61 -3.48 -2.74
N GLY A 41 -0.89 -3.26 -3.84
CA GLY A 41 -1.04 -4.06 -5.07
C GLY A 41 -0.72 -5.54 -4.87
N ARG A 42 0.22 -5.88 -3.98
CA ARG A 42 0.57 -7.28 -3.65
C ARG A 42 -0.55 -7.98 -2.89
N GLU A 43 -1.21 -7.29 -1.96
CA GLU A 43 -2.38 -7.81 -1.26
C GLU A 43 -3.53 -8.12 -2.24
N TRP A 44 -3.78 -7.22 -3.19
CA TRP A 44 -4.72 -7.47 -4.26
C TRP A 44 -4.33 -8.67 -5.13
N LEU A 45 -3.05 -8.76 -5.54
CA LEU A 45 -2.54 -9.88 -6.33
C LEU A 45 -2.72 -11.20 -5.58
N CYS A 46 -2.35 -11.26 -4.30
CA CYS A 46 -2.55 -12.43 -3.43
C CYS A 46 -4.01 -12.89 -3.42
N LYS A 47 -4.97 -11.98 -3.24
CA LYS A 47 -6.41 -12.31 -3.30
C LYS A 47 -6.84 -12.90 -4.64
N ARG A 48 -6.24 -12.43 -5.74
CA ARG A 48 -6.53 -12.97 -7.08
C ARG A 48 -5.88 -14.33 -7.31
N LEU A 49 -4.65 -14.54 -6.82
CA LEU A 49 -3.99 -15.85 -6.83
C LEU A 49 -4.78 -16.88 -6.04
N ASP A 50 -5.22 -16.53 -4.82
CA ASP A 50 -6.09 -17.36 -3.97
C ASP A 50 -7.36 -17.78 -4.72
N SER A 51 -8.06 -16.81 -5.33
CA SER A 51 -9.30 -17.06 -6.08
C SER A 51 -9.13 -17.99 -7.29
N LYS A 52 -7.90 -18.11 -7.80
CA LYS A 52 -7.56 -18.95 -8.97
C LYS A 52 -6.83 -20.23 -8.57
N GLY A 53 -6.63 -20.46 -7.27
CA GLY A 53 -5.93 -21.65 -6.75
C GLY A 53 -4.45 -21.70 -7.14
N ILE A 54 -3.79 -20.56 -7.33
CA ILE A 54 -2.36 -20.49 -7.67
C ILE A 54 -1.58 -20.34 -6.37
N GLY A 55 -0.74 -21.31 -6.04
CA GLY A 55 0.08 -21.26 -4.84
C GLY A 55 1.18 -20.19 -4.93
N TYR A 56 1.49 -19.61 -3.78
CA TYR A 56 2.57 -18.63 -3.63
C TYR A 56 3.11 -18.67 -2.19
N ARG A 57 4.33 -18.17 -1.99
CA ARG A 57 4.91 -17.96 -0.66
C ARG A 57 5.26 -16.50 -0.44
N ARG A 58 4.98 -16.03 0.77
CA ARG A 58 5.27 -14.66 1.20
C ARG A 58 6.40 -14.63 2.22
N TYR A 59 7.11 -13.52 2.22
CA TYR A 59 7.98 -13.10 3.31
C TYR A 59 7.69 -11.64 3.57
N ASP A 60 7.07 -11.35 4.71
CA ASP A 60 6.53 -10.03 5.03
C ASP A 60 5.62 -9.49 3.90
N ASN A 61 5.84 -8.25 3.44
CA ASN A 61 5.11 -7.67 2.31
C ASN A 61 5.46 -8.32 0.96
N GLY A 62 6.60 -9.03 0.85
CA GLY A 62 7.12 -9.58 -0.40
C GLY A 62 6.52 -10.93 -0.79
N ILE A 63 6.42 -11.18 -2.10
CA ILE A 63 6.14 -12.51 -2.67
C ILE A 63 7.47 -13.10 -3.14
N ILE A 64 7.88 -14.22 -2.53
CA ILE A 64 9.19 -14.85 -2.80
C ILE A 64 9.09 -16.07 -3.72
N HIS A 65 7.88 -16.58 -3.93
CA HIS A 65 7.62 -17.71 -4.82
C HIS A 65 6.19 -17.65 -5.35
N VAL A 66 5.99 -18.01 -6.61
CA VAL A 66 4.67 -18.22 -7.21
C VAL A 66 4.74 -19.44 -8.13
N ASP A 67 3.77 -20.33 -8.01
CA ASP A 67 3.76 -21.60 -8.75
C ASP A 67 3.62 -21.41 -10.27
N ASP A 68 2.87 -20.38 -10.69
CA ASP A 68 2.69 -20.01 -12.09
C ASP A 68 2.94 -18.50 -12.31
N VAL A 69 4.19 -18.17 -12.62
CA VAL A 69 4.64 -16.79 -12.83
C VAL A 69 3.95 -16.15 -14.04
N LYS A 70 3.70 -16.91 -15.12
CA LYS A 70 3.06 -16.37 -16.32
C LYS A 70 1.64 -15.91 -16.02
N ARG A 71 0.88 -16.78 -15.36
CA ARG A 71 -0.50 -16.50 -14.97
C ARG A 71 -0.59 -15.43 -13.89
N ALA A 72 0.36 -15.39 -12.95
CA ALA A 72 0.48 -14.31 -11.97
C ALA A 72 0.66 -12.94 -12.63
N ARG A 73 1.52 -12.86 -13.66
CA ARG A 73 1.72 -11.63 -14.44
C ARG A 73 0.48 -11.20 -15.21
N GLU A 74 -0.27 -12.14 -15.79
CA GLU A 74 -1.55 -11.84 -16.45
C GLU A 74 -2.57 -11.29 -15.47
N ILE A 75 -2.61 -11.83 -14.25
CA ILE A 75 -3.48 -11.34 -13.17
C ILE A 75 -3.07 -9.94 -12.75
N GLU A 76 -1.79 -9.71 -12.50
CA GLU A 76 -1.22 -8.41 -12.10
C GLU A 76 -1.62 -7.31 -13.10
N LYS A 77 -1.52 -7.59 -14.42
CA LYS A 77 -1.98 -6.66 -15.47
C LYS A 77 -3.46 -6.28 -15.36
N GLY A 78 -4.29 -7.11 -14.73
CA GLY A 78 -5.67 -6.78 -14.44
C GLY A 78 -5.85 -5.64 -13.43
N PHE A 79 -4.84 -5.34 -12.62
CA PHE A 79 -4.92 -4.34 -11.56
C PHE A 79 -5.22 -2.93 -12.10
N ILE A 80 -4.58 -2.56 -13.22
CA ILE A 80 -4.81 -1.26 -13.88
C ILE A 80 -6.22 -1.13 -14.48
N HIS A 81 -6.93 -2.25 -14.65
CA HIS A 81 -8.29 -2.29 -15.18
C HIS A 81 -9.35 -2.34 -14.08
N VAL A 82 -8.95 -2.31 -12.80
CA VAL A 82 -9.88 -2.24 -11.68
C VAL A 82 -10.62 -0.90 -11.71
N ASN A 83 -11.94 -0.95 -11.64
CA ASN A 83 -12.76 0.25 -11.44
C ASN A 83 -12.68 0.70 -9.98
N PHE A 84 -11.58 1.38 -9.64
CA PHE A 84 -11.32 1.88 -8.29
C PHE A 84 -12.43 2.82 -7.80
N ALA A 85 -12.98 3.64 -8.70
CA ALA A 85 -14.05 4.57 -8.32
C ALA A 85 -15.28 3.86 -7.77
N LYS A 86 -15.77 2.86 -8.52
CA LYS A 86 -16.92 2.04 -8.08
C LYS A 86 -16.59 1.25 -6.81
N ALA A 87 -15.37 0.72 -6.71
CA ALA A 87 -14.94 -0.06 -5.56
C ALA A 87 -14.86 0.80 -4.28
N PHE A 88 -14.31 2.01 -4.38
CA PHE A 88 -14.17 2.93 -3.26
C PHE A 88 -15.50 3.59 -2.88
N ASP A 89 -16.41 3.84 -3.83
CA ASP A 89 -17.78 4.25 -3.52
C ASP A 89 -18.56 3.17 -2.75
N ALA A 90 -18.29 1.89 -3.02
CA ALA A 90 -18.85 0.78 -2.26
C ALA A 90 -18.22 0.71 -0.87
N LEU A 91 -16.89 0.79 -0.78
CA LEU A 91 -16.16 0.78 0.48
C LEU A 91 -16.59 1.93 1.40
N ALA A 92 -16.69 3.15 0.89
CA ALA A 92 -17.11 4.32 1.65
C ALA A 92 -18.47 4.10 2.34
N ARG A 93 -19.42 3.46 1.65
CA ARG A 93 -20.73 3.09 2.21
C ARG A 93 -20.65 1.99 3.27
N GLN A 94 -19.69 1.07 3.16
CA GLN A 94 -19.49 -0.01 4.12
C GLN A 94 -18.88 0.48 5.43
N ILE A 95 -17.85 1.33 5.34
CA ILE A 95 -17.08 1.77 6.51
C ILE A 95 -17.76 2.92 7.27
N ASN A 96 -18.74 3.58 6.66
CA ASN A 96 -19.37 4.75 7.25
C ASN A 96 -20.89 4.75 7.04
N SER A 97 -21.62 4.38 8.08
CA SER A 97 -23.09 4.33 8.08
C SER A 97 -23.76 5.70 7.97
N ILE A 98 -23.01 6.80 8.15
CA ILE A 98 -23.52 8.17 8.11
C ILE A 98 -23.51 8.75 6.68
N VAL A 99 -22.86 8.07 5.71
CA VAL A 99 -22.81 8.45 4.28
C VAL A 99 -24.18 8.83 3.71
N PRO A 100 -25.26 8.06 3.91
CA PRO A 100 -26.57 8.41 3.36
C PRO A 100 -27.12 9.73 3.91
N ARG A 101 -26.89 9.99 5.21
CA ARG A 101 -27.33 11.21 5.88
C ARG A 101 -26.54 12.44 5.38
N ILE A 102 -25.23 12.32 5.20
CA ILE A 102 -24.40 13.39 4.63
C ILE A 102 -24.84 13.70 3.20
N LYS A 103 -25.07 12.66 2.39
CA LYS A 103 -25.55 12.83 1.01
C LYS A 103 -26.91 13.53 0.96
N LYS A 104 -27.81 13.25 1.91
CA LYS A 104 -29.11 13.93 2.03
C LYS A 104 -28.97 15.42 2.39
N ILE A 105 -28.04 15.76 3.28
CA ILE A 105 -27.88 17.14 3.78
C ILE A 105 -27.11 18.02 2.78
N PHE A 106 -26.02 17.51 2.20
CA PHE A 106 -25.10 18.29 1.37
C PHE A 106 -25.27 18.05 -0.13
N SER A 107 -26.22 17.20 -0.54
CA SER A 107 -26.44 16.77 -1.93
C SER A 107 -25.21 16.16 -2.61
N ARG A 108 -24.17 15.83 -1.83
CA ARG A 108 -22.91 15.23 -2.24
C ARG A 108 -22.52 14.15 -1.24
N GLY A 109 -22.00 13.04 -1.76
CA GLY A 109 -21.50 11.93 -0.94
C GLY A 109 -20.13 12.23 -0.31
N TYR A 110 -19.54 11.20 0.28
CA TYR A 110 -18.15 11.25 0.74
C TYR A 110 -17.18 11.42 -0.43
N TYR A 111 -16.16 12.26 -0.23
CA TYR A 111 -15.04 12.37 -1.15
C TYR A 111 -13.92 11.42 -0.68
N TRP A 112 -13.55 10.45 -1.51
CA TRP A 112 -12.42 9.59 -1.25
C TRP A 112 -11.21 10.01 -2.08
N VAL A 113 -10.02 9.79 -1.52
CA VAL A 113 -8.74 10.00 -2.19
C VAL A 113 -7.88 8.77 -1.93
N PRO A 114 -7.28 8.16 -2.96
CA PRO A 114 -6.18 7.22 -2.75
C PRO A 114 -4.99 8.04 -2.24
N ASP A 115 -4.71 7.95 -0.94
CA ASP A 115 -3.67 8.77 -0.28
C ASP A 115 -2.30 8.12 -0.46
N GLN A 116 -2.25 6.78 -0.44
CA GLN A 116 -1.10 6.00 -0.89
C GLN A 116 -1.57 4.77 -1.65
N GLY A 117 -0.88 4.49 -2.76
CA GLY A 117 -0.97 3.23 -3.48
C GLY A 117 0.42 2.67 -3.64
N GLU A 118 0.68 1.50 -3.06
CA GLU A 118 1.92 0.78 -3.32
C GLU A 118 1.79 0.02 -4.64
N TYR A 119 2.59 0.40 -5.64
CA TYR A 119 2.82 -0.36 -6.85
C TYR A 119 4.27 -0.83 -6.86
N ALA A 120 4.50 -2.13 -6.73
CA ALA A 120 5.83 -2.71 -6.66
C ALA A 120 6.24 -3.24 -8.04
N THR A 121 7.42 -2.83 -8.52
CA THR A 121 8.07 -3.46 -9.67
C THR A 121 8.94 -4.60 -9.15
N ASP A 122 8.39 -5.82 -9.14
CA ASP A 122 9.12 -7.00 -8.71
C ASP A 122 10.10 -7.49 -9.79
N VAL A 123 11.34 -7.78 -9.38
CA VAL A 123 12.36 -8.39 -10.23
C VAL A 123 12.61 -9.81 -9.75
N MET A 124 12.40 -10.79 -10.63
CA MET A 124 12.64 -12.20 -10.35
C MET A 124 13.87 -12.69 -11.13
N PHE A 125 14.83 -13.27 -10.41
CA PHE A 125 16.00 -13.92 -11.00
C PHE A 125 15.69 -15.40 -11.24
N LYS A 126 16.17 -15.93 -12.38
CA LYS A 126 15.99 -17.35 -12.73
C LYS A 126 16.78 -18.28 -11.81
N ASP A 127 17.92 -17.79 -11.34
CA ASP A 127 18.87 -18.51 -10.51
C ASP A 127 19.65 -17.53 -9.64
N ARG A 128 20.32 -18.08 -8.62
CA ARG A 128 21.09 -17.30 -7.66
C ARG A 128 22.34 -16.66 -8.27
N GLN A 129 22.96 -17.30 -9.26
CA GLN A 129 24.20 -16.82 -9.86
C GLN A 129 23.94 -15.50 -10.61
N SER A 130 22.85 -15.43 -11.36
CA SER A 130 22.39 -14.22 -12.04
C SER A 130 22.22 -13.03 -11.08
N LEU A 131 21.71 -13.26 -9.85
CA LEU A 131 21.64 -12.20 -8.84
C LEU A 131 23.03 -11.83 -8.31
N LEU A 132 23.87 -12.82 -8.01
CA LEU A 132 25.21 -12.60 -7.47
C LEU A 132 26.11 -11.81 -8.41
N GLU A 133 25.92 -11.91 -9.73
CA GLU A 133 26.67 -11.15 -10.73
C GLU A 133 26.46 -9.64 -10.60
N ILE A 134 25.21 -9.20 -10.36
CA ILE A 134 24.88 -7.77 -10.22
C ILE A 134 24.82 -7.30 -8.76
N TYR A 135 24.81 -8.22 -7.79
CA TYR A 135 24.66 -7.89 -6.38
C TYR A 135 25.71 -6.91 -5.86
N PRO A 136 27.01 -7.01 -6.20
CA PRO A 136 28.01 -6.03 -5.78
C PRO A 136 27.68 -4.61 -6.23
N GLU A 137 27.26 -4.44 -7.49
CA GLU A 137 26.88 -3.14 -8.04
C GLU A 137 25.62 -2.58 -7.37
N LEU A 138 24.63 -3.44 -7.08
CA LEU A 138 23.44 -3.04 -6.32
C LEU A 138 23.80 -2.55 -4.91
N VAL A 139 24.74 -3.23 -4.24
CA VAL A 139 25.21 -2.83 -2.90
C VAL A 139 26.01 -1.54 -2.96
N GLU A 140 26.91 -1.39 -3.93
CA GLU A 140 27.68 -0.15 -4.13
C GLU A 140 26.75 1.03 -4.40
N HIS A 141 25.82 0.88 -5.34
CA HIS A 141 24.79 1.88 -5.61
C HIS A 141 23.98 2.19 -4.35
N ALA A 142 23.64 1.17 -3.55
CA ALA A 142 22.92 1.38 -2.32
C ALA A 142 23.75 2.21 -1.31
N LEU A 143 25.04 1.92 -1.17
CA LEU A 143 25.93 2.62 -0.24
C LEU A 143 26.23 4.07 -0.65
N VAL A 144 26.35 4.34 -1.96
CA VAL A 144 26.67 5.68 -2.46
C VAL A 144 25.44 6.59 -2.45
N ASN A 145 24.26 6.04 -2.69
CA ASN A 145 23.05 6.85 -2.92
C ASN A 145 22.07 6.88 -1.75
N PHE A 146 22.16 5.94 -0.80
CA PHE A 146 21.29 5.95 0.38
C PHE A 146 22.05 6.39 1.64
N ASN A 147 21.38 7.15 2.49
CA ASN A 147 21.95 7.54 3.77
C ASN A 147 21.86 6.38 4.78
N ALA A 148 22.70 6.42 5.82
CA ALA A 148 22.64 5.45 6.92
C ALA A 148 21.25 5.36 7.56
N SER A 149 20.49 6.47 7.57
CA SER A 149 19.10 6.50 8.03
C SER A 149 18.17 5.65 7.17
N ASP A 150 18.38 5.62 5.86
CA ASP A 150 17.52 4.92 4.90
C ASP A 150 17.75 3.42 5.01
N VAL A 151 19.03 3.00 5.08
CA VAL A 151 19.43 1.60 5.29
C VAL A 151 18.90 1.08 6.63
N MET A 152 19.03 1.87 7.70
CA MET A 152 18.55 1.46 9.03
C MET A 152 17.03 1.33 9.04
N THR A 153 16.31 2.28 8.43
CA THR A 153 14.85 2.23 8.33
C THR A 153 14.40 0.99 7.54
N PHE A 154 15.08 0.66 6.44
CA PHE A 154 14.82 -0.55 5.66
C PHE A 154 15.00 -1.83 6.49
N LEU A 155 16.02 -1.88 7.34
CA LEU A 155 16.26 -2.99 8.27
C LEU A 155 15.35 -2.98 9.51
N GLY A 156 14.33 -2.11 9.54
CA GLY A 156 13.40 -1.99 10.67
C GLY A 156 14.03 -1.33 11.92
N ARG A 157 15.15 -0.62 11.77
CA ARG A 157 15.87 0.04 12.86
C ARG A 157 15.72 1.56 12.76
N LYS A 158 15.55 2.23 13.90
CA LYS A 158 15.54 3.70 13.94
C LYS A 158 16.98 4.22 14.08
N PHE A 159 17.36 5.17 13.22
CA PHE A 159 18.60 5.90 13.39
C PHE A 159 18.41 6.97 14.46
N THR A 160 18.76 6.65 15.71
CA THR A 160 18.83 7.66 16.77
C THR A 160 20.21 8.31 16.72
N CYS A 161 20.32 9.52 16.19
CA CYS A 161 21.49 10.35 16.47
C CYS A 161 21.54 10.56 17.99
N CYS A 162 22.62 10.10 18.62
CA CYS A 162 22.91 10.45 20.01
C CYS A 162 23.02 11.99 20.10
N PRO A 163 22.27 12.69 20.97
CA PRO A 163 22.45 14.11 21.13
C PRO A 163 23.79 14.37 21.82
N ARG A 164 24.68 15.11 21.14
CA ARG A 164 25.96 15.70 21.57
C ARG A 164 27.20 14.78 21.55
N MET A 165 27.99 14.95 20.49
CA MET A 165 29.45 15.13 20.60
C MET A 165 29.83 16.37 19.79
N LEU A 166 29.51 17.54 20.33
CA LEU A 166 30.23 18.78 20.06
C LEU A 166 30.70 19.26 21.44
N GLN A 167 31.95 18.90 21.78
CA GLN A 167 32.78 19.65 22.73
C GLN A 167 33.67 20.56 21.90
#